data_AF-A0A9X6AAV2-F1
#
_entry.id   AF-A0A9X6AAV2-F1
#
_cell.length_a   1.000
_cell.length_b   1.000
_cell.length_c   1.000
_cell.angle_alpha   90.00
_cell.angle_beta   90.00
_cell.angle_gamma   90.00
#
_symmetry.space_group_name_H-M   'P 1'
#
loop_
_entity.id
_entity.type
_entity.pdbx_description
1 polymer ?
#
loop_
_entity_poly.entity_id
_entity_poly.type
_entity_poly.pdbx_seq_one_letter_code
_entity_poly.pdbx_strand_id
1 'polypeptide(L)'
;YNGKDKPTVVSDVPLHDGLKKQAIRHTLSDRKGNRVDLLSQQTGARKQGVRIASGNDRLIINLDRTKTEITVDSKGSVSIKGSRSVSVEAGTDLTLSARRSLTIKSGGPLNIEGRGLVNLKSLGGAVTVDAMGALSLKAIGAATLTAGGSVQVNSIANVGIRAITLALQGVVLVNNKPYPLP
;
A
#
# COMPACT_ATOMS: atom_id res chain seq x y z
N TYR A 1 35.75 -19.17 0.83
CA TYR A 1 35.79 -20.64 0.71
C TYR A 1 37.17 -21.13 1.13
N ASN A 2 37.24 -22.23 1.88
CA ASN A 2 38.47 -22.79 2.47
C ASN A 2 39.20 -23.79 1.53
N GLY A 3 39.01 -23.68 0.22
CA GLY A 3 39.58 -24.62 -0.76
C GLY A 3 38.91 -26.00 -0.85
N LYS A 4 38.09 -26.41 0.14
CA LYS A 4 37.28 -27.65 0.09
C LYS A 4 35.83 -27.36 -0.32
N ASP A 5 35.28 -26.25 0.16
CA ASP A 5 33.91 -25.85 -0.12
C ASP A 5 33.77 -25.31 -1.54
N LYS A 6 32.78 -25.83 -2.29
CA LYS A 6 32.46 -25.32 -3.63
C LYS A 6 31.87 -23.91 -3.53
N PRO A 7 32.27 -22.97 -4.40
CA PRO A 7 31.62 -21.66 -4.48
C PRO A 7 30.12 -21.77 -4.70
N THR A 8 29.34 -20.94 -4.02
CA THR A 8 27.90 -20.82 -4.22
C THR A 8 27.63 -20.48 -5.68
N VAL A 9 26.76 -21.27 -6.30
CA VAL A 9 26.39 -21.10 -7.70
C VAL A 9 25.40 -19.96 -7.82
N VAL A 10 25.78 -18.93 -8.55
CA VAL A 10 24.88 -17.86 -9.00
C VAL A 10 24.74 -18.01 -10.51
N SER A 11 23.55 -18.34 -10.98
CA SER A 11 23.29 -18.75 -12.38
C SER A 11 22.96 -17.59 -13.31
N ASP A 12 22.55 -16.44 -12.78
CA ASP A 12 21.90 -15.40 -13.55
C ASP A 12 22.83 -14.26 -14.04
N VAL A 13 24.06 -14.21 -13.53
CA VAL A 13 25.13 -13.27 -13.95
C VAL A 13 26.45 -14.03 -13.96
N PRO A 14 27.23 -14.08 -15.06
CA PRO A 14 28.52 -14.78 -15.06
C PRO A 14 29.58 -14.06 -14.20
N LEU A 15 30.67 -14.75 -13.84
CA LEU A 15 31.77 -14.14 -13.08
C LEU A 15 32.54 -13.09 -13.88
N HIS A 16 32.73 -13.35 -15.17
CA HIS A 16 33.51 -12.50 -16.07
C HIS A 16 32.69 -12.18 -17.33
N ASP A 17 32.92 -10.98 -17.86
CA ASP A 17 32.45 -10.59 -19.18
C ASP A 17 33.51 -11.01 -20.21
N GLY A 18 33.14 -11.95 -21.08
CA GLY A 18 34.03 -12.47 -22.12
C GLY A 18 34.39 -11.43 -23.19
N LEU A 19 33.53 -10.44 -23.44
CA LEU A 19 33.77 -9.39 -24.43
C LEU A 19 34.71 -8.32 -23.87
N LYS A 20 34.49 -7.92 -22.61
CA LYS A 20 35.28 -6.85 -21.96
C LYS A 20 36.49 -7.35 -21.19
N LYS A 21 36.65 -8.68 -21.03
CA LYS A 21 37.71 -9.32 -20.24
C LYS A 21 37.81 -8.76 -18.81
N GLN A 22 36.67 -8.47 -18.21
CA GLN A 22 36.57 -7.86 -16.87
C GLN A 22 35.71 -8.73 -15.96
N ALA A 23 36.00 -8.72 -14.66
CA ALA A 23 35.11 -9.29 -13.66
C ALA A 23 33.83 -8.44 -13.58
N ILE A 24 32.68 -9.10 -13.61
CA ILE A 24 31.36 -8.43 -13.58
C ILE A 24 30.48 -8.84 -12.40
N ARG A 25 30.95 -9.83 -11.62
CA ARG A 25 30.28 -10.31 -10.41
C ARG A 25 31.32 -10.60 -9.35
N HIS A 26 31.19 -9.95 -8.20
CA HIS A 26 31.94 -10.26 -7.00
C HIS A 26 30.96 -10.71 -5.92
N THR A 27 31.15 -11.92 -5.41
CA THR A 27 30.22 -12.52 -4.44
C THR A 27 30.93 -12.80 -3.13
N LEU A 28 30.47 -12.18 -2.05
CA LEU A 28 30.74 -12.62 -0.68
C LEU A 28 29.65 -13.62 -0.30
N SER A 29 30.01 -14.83 0.12
CA SER A 29 29.03 -15.86 0.49
C SER A 29 29.52 -16.78 1.59
N ASP A 30 28.57 -17.31 2.39
CA ASP A 30 28.82 -18.35 3.39
C ASP A 30 28.61 -19.77 2.83
N ARG A 31 28.88 -20.81 3.64
CA ARG A 31 28.66 -22.21 3.23
C ARG A 31 27.19 -22.55 3.00
N LYS A 32 26.26 -21.78 3.57
CA LYS A 32 24.81 -21.98 3.43
C LYS A 32 24.25 -21.27 2.21
N GLY A 33 25.07 -20.53 1.45
CA GLY A 33 24.67 -19.80 0.25
C GLY A 33 24.13 -18.40 0.49
N ASN A 34 24.11 -17.90 1.74
CA ASN A 34 23.77 -16.51 2.01
C ASN A 34 24.84 -15.63 1.37
N ARG A 35 24.44 -14.61 0.62
CA ARG A 35 25.37 -13.89 -0.24
C ARG A 35 25.09 -12.41 -0.38
N VAL A 36 26.15 -11.68 -0.68
CA VAL A 36 26.17 -10.31 -1.17
C VAL A 36 26.89 -10.30 -2.52
N ASP A 37 26.19 -9.94 -3.59
CA ASP A 37 26.72 -9.85 -4.95
C ASP A 37 26.89 -8.38 -5.35
N LEU A 38 28.10 -8.00 -5.75
CA LEU A 38 28.38 -6.75 -6.44
C LEU A 38 28.34 -7.02 -7.95
N LEU A 39 27.39 -6.41 -8.63
CA LEU A 39 27.09 -6.64 -10.05
C LEU A 39 27.52 -5.42 -10.87
N SER A 40 28.31 -5.65 -11.92
CA SER A 40 28.79 -4.62 -12.85
C SER A 40 28.67 -5.06 -14.30
N GLN A 41 27.75 -5.98 -14.60
CA GLN A 41 27.53 -6.47 -15.95
C GLN A 41 27.02 -5.35 -16.86
N GLN A 42 27.82 -4.95 -17.84
CA GLN A 42 27.48 -3.91 -18.82
C GLN A 42 26.97 -4.46 -20.16
N THR A 43 27.26 -5.73 -20.45
CA THR A 43 26.86 -6.46 -21.66
C THR A 43 25.77 -7.50 -21.32
N GLY A 44 24.94 -7.89 -22.29
CA GLY A 44 23.85 -8.85 -22.04
C GLY A 44 22.72 -8.27 -21.18
N ALA A 45 22.38 -8.93 -20.07
CA ALA A 45 21.25 -8.58 -19.21
C ALA A 45 21.41 -7.26 -18.42
N ARG A 46 22.60 -6.63 -18.48
CA ARG A 46 22.93 -5.34 -17.86
C ARG A 46 22.61 -5.25 -16.36
N LYS A 47 22.80 -6.34 -15.61
CA LYS A 47 22.56 -6.37 -14.16
C LYS A 47 23.68 -5.64 -13.44
N GLN A 48 23.35 -4.49 -12.86
CA GLN A 48 24.32 -3.61 -12.20
C GLN A 48 23.78 -3.18 -10.84
N GLY A 49 24.64 -3.16 -9.82
CA GLY A 49 24.29 -2.73 -8.46
C GLY A 49 24.66 -3.76 -7.40
N VAL A 50 23.85 -3.86 -6.34
CA VAL A 50 24.13 -4.71 -5.18
C VAL A 50 22.94 -5.62 -4.90
N ARG A 51 23.19 -6.91 -4.70
CA ARG A 51 22.17 -7.88 -4.30
C ARG A 51 22.57 -8.52 -2.98
N ILE A 52 21.62 -8.63 -2.05
CA ILE A 52 21.73 -9.43 -0.83
C ILE A 52 20.68 -10.52 -0.90
N ALA A 53 21.08 -11.78 -0.75
CA ALA A 53 20.16 -12.90 -0.87
C ALA A 53 20.43 -13.99 0.17
N SER A 54 19.34 -14.56 0.69
CA SER A 54 19.39 -15.78 1.50
C SER A 54 19.81 -16.99 0.66
N GLY A 55 20.43 -18.00 1.26
CA GLY A 55 20.92 -19.18 0.53
C GLY A 55 19.87 -20.03 -0.20
N ASN A 56 18.59 -19.87 0.13
CA ASN A 56 17.47 -20.50 -0.58
C ASN A 56 16.69 -19.53 -1.47
N ASP A 57 17.20 -18.32 -1.69
CA ASP A 57 16.61 -17.27 -2.53
C ASP A 57 15.18 -16.84 -2.16
N ARG A 58 14.76 -17.12 -0.91
CA ARG A 58 13.44 -16.73 -0.41
C ARG A 58 13.37 -15.29 0.10
N LEU A 59 14.51 -14.66 0.38
CA LEU A 59 14.65 -13.25 0.70
C LEU A 59 15.73 -12.65 -0.19
N ILE A 60 15.37 -11.63 -0.95
CA ILE A 60 16.27 -10.92 -1.85
C ILE A 60 16.06 -9.41 -1.69
N ILE A 61 17.15 -8.69 -1.47
CA ILE A 61 17.20 -7.23 -1.56
C ILE A 61 18.08 -6.87 -2.75
N ASN A 62 17.57 -6.06 -3.67
CA ASN A 62 18.27 -5.68 -4.89
C ASN A 62 18.29 -4.16 -5.03
N LEU A 63 19.49 -3.59 -5.08
CA LEU A 63 19.73 -2.21 -5.49
C LEU A 63 20.11 -2.25 -6.96
N ASP A 64 19.15 -1.98 -7.84
CA ASP A 64 19.33 -1.99 -9.29
C ASP A 64 19.80 -0.61 -9.75
N ARG A 65 21.09 -0.50 -10.13
CA ARG A 65 21.65 0.75 -10.66
C ARG A 65 21.19 1.04 -12.08
N THR A 66 20.83 0.01 -12.86
CA THR A 66 20.37 0.18 -14.23
C THR A 66 18.96 0.78 -14.26
N LYS A 67 18.08 0.37 -13.33
CA LYS A 67 16.72 0.90 -13.20
C LYS A 67 16.56 2.00 -12.16
N THR A 68 17.60 2.27 -11.37
CA THR A 68 17.55 3.19 -10.21
C THR A 68 16.46 2.79 -9.20
N GLU A 69 16.38 1.49 -8.89
CA GLU A 69 15.31 0.91 -8.07
C GLU A 69 15.88 0.12 -6.89
N ILE A 70 15.18 0.13 -5.75
CA ILE A 70 15.40 -0.81 -4.66
C ILE A 70 14.21 -1.75 -4.58
N THR A 71 14.45 -3.05 -4.67
CA THR A 71 13.41 -4.09 -4.54
C THR A 71 13.71 -4.97 -3.33
N VAL A 72 12.69 -5.24 -2.51
CA VAL A 72 12.73 -6.22 -1.43
C VAL A 72 11.66 -7.29 -1.71
N ASP A 73 12.08 -8.50 -2.09
CA ASP A 73 11.18 -9.66 -2.30
C ASP A 73 11.39 -10.68 -1.18
N SER A 74 10.29 -11.14 -0.59
CA SER A 74 10.28 -12.15 0.46
C SER A 74 9.13 -13.14 0.22
N LYS A 75 9.46 -14.44 0.22
CA LYS A 75 8.46 -15.54 0.25
C LYS A 75 7.94 -15.84 1.65
N GLY A 76 8.33 -15.04 2.64
CA GLY A 76 7.88 -15.10 4.02
C GLY A 76 7.13 -13.84 4.40
N SER A 77 7.50 -13.25 5.54
CA SER A 77 7.00 -11.93 5.95
C SER A 77 8.09 -10.87 5.79
N VAL A 78 7.67 -9.62 5.64
CA VAL A 78 8.51 -8.43 5.77
C VAL A 78 7.97 -7.64 6.95
N SER A 79 8.83 -7.34 7.93
CA SER A 79 8.47 -6.52 9.09
C SER A 79 9.39 -5.31 9.14
N ILE A 80 8.80 -4.11 9.13
CA ILE A 80 9.50 -2.84 9.26
C ILE A 80 9.06 -2.22 10.59
N LYS A 81 10.00 -1.97 11.49
CA LYS A 81 9.74 -1.43 12.83
C LYS A 81 10.69 -0.25 13.09
N GLY A 82 10.17 0.84 13.62
CA GLY A 82 10.94 1.96 14.14
C GLY A 82 10.61 2.16 15.62
N SER A 83 11.63 2.37 16.47
CA SER A 83 11.43 2.67 17.89
C SER A 83 10.93 4.10 18.13
N ARG A 84 11.17 5.00 17.17
CA ARG A 84 10.77 6.41 17.21
C ARG A 84 9.79 6.73 16.10
N SER A 85 10.16 6.47 14.85
CA SER A 85 9.32 6.75 13.69
C SER A 85 9.71 5.87 12.50
N VAL A 86 8.77 5.75 11.56
CA VAL A 86 8.97 5.26 10.20
C VAL A 86 8.28 6.27 9.28
N SER A 87 9.00 6.83 8.32
CA SER A 87 8.46 7.76 7.32
C SER A 87 8.63 7.17 5.92
N VAL A 88 7.63 7.33 5.07
CA VAL A 88 7.66 6.91 3.66
C VAL A 88 7.10 8.06 2.84
N GLU A 89 7.92 8.58 1.93
CA GLU A 89 7.57 9.69 1.05
C GLU A 89 7.84 9.29 -0.40
N ALA A 90 6.95 9.68 -1.31
CA ALA A 90 7.07 9.42 -2.73
C ALA A 90 6.87 10.73 -3.50
N GLY A 91 7.74 11.00 -4.48
CA GLY A 91 7.66 12.22 -5.30
C GLY A 91 6.54 12.22 -6.33
N THR A 92 6.01 11.04 -6.66
CA THR A 92 4.87 10.87 -7.59
C THR A 92 3.76 10.09 -6.91
N ASP A 93 3.89 8.77 -6.85
CA ASP A 93 2.86 7.86 -6.39
C ASP A 93 3.37 6.96 -5.27
N LEU A 94 2.54 6.77 -4.25
CA LEU A 94 2.71 5.74 -3.23
C LEU A 94 1.52 4.78 -3.30
N THR A 95 1.78 3.53 -3.69
CA THR A 95 0.74 2.50 -3.78
C THR A 95 0.92 1.44 -2.70
N LEU A 96 -0.12 1.21 -1.89
CA LEU A 96 -0.21 0.07 -0.98
C LEU A 96 -1.33 -0.85 -1.44
N SER A 97 -1.01 -2.12 -1.68
CA SER A 97 -1.99 -3.13 -2.09
C SER A 97 -1.83 -4.41 -1.28
N ALA A 98 -2.95 -5.05 -1.01
CA ALA A 98 -3.01 -6.33 -0.31
C ALA A 98 -4.06 -7.23 -0.97
N ARG A 99 -3.71 -8.51 -1.17
CA ARG A 99 -4.61 -9.47 -1.84
C ARG A 99 -5.79 -9.91 -0.96
N ARG A 100 -5.59 -9.94 0.36
CA ARG A 100 -6.60 -10.41 1.33
C ARG A 100 -7.16 -9.28 2.17
N SER A 101 -6.28 -8.52 2.82
CA SER A 101 -6.68 -7.49 3.78
C SER A 101 -5.60 -6.43 3.92
N LEU A 102 -5.99 -5.17 3.88
CA LEU A 102 -5.18 -4.04 4.34
C LEU A 102 -5.74 -3.58 5.68
N THR A 103 -4.90 -3.41 6.69
CA THR A 103 -5.32 -2.95 8.02
C THR A 103 -4.40 -1.83 8.48
N ILE A 104 -5.01 -0.69 8.82
CA ILE A 104 -4.31 0.49 9.35
C ILE A 104 -4.86 0.71 10.76
N LYS A 105 -3.97 0.74 11.75
CA LYS A 105 -4.30 0.97 13.16
C LYS A 105 -3.43 2.11 13.68
N SER A 106 -4.04 3.05 14.38
CA SER A 106 -3.34 4.11 15.11
C SER A 106 -3.76 4.05 16.57
N GLY A 107 -2.79 4.17 17.49
CA GLY A 107 -3.07 4.35 18.91
C GLY A 107 -3.42 5.80 19.27
N GLY A 108 -3.21 6.72 18.32
CA GLY A 108 -3.60 8.12 18.43
C GLY A 108 -4.45 8.52 17.22
N PRO A 109 -4.45 9.82 16.84
CA PRO A 109 -5.13 10.28 15.64
C PRO A 109 -4.65 9.55 14.39
N LEU A 110 -5.56 9.35 13.44
CA LEU A 110 -5.25 8.93 12.07
C LEU A 110 -5.77 10.00 11.13
N ASN A 111 -4.87 10.75 10.51
CA ASN A 111 -5.21 11.79 9.56
C ASN A 111 -5.03 11.26 8.13
N ILE A 112 -6.05 11.43 7.30
CA ILE A 112 -6.02 11.10 5.87
C ILE A 112 -6.41 12.36 5.13
N GLU A 113 -5.47 12.96 4.42
CA GLU A 113 -5.63 14.23 3.75
C GLU A 113 -5.21 14.12 2.29
N GLY A 114 -5.98 14.73 1.40
CA GLY A 114 -5.68 14.82 -0.02
C GLY A 114 -5.82 16.26 -0.49
N ARG A 115 -4.83 16.75 -1.25
CA ARG A 115 -4.95 18.06 -1.93
C ARG A 115 -5.94 18.02 -3.10
N GLY A 116 -6.16 16.83 -3.65
CA GLY A 116 -7.17 16.55 -4.67
C GLY A 116 -8.32 15.70 -4.11
N LEU A 117 -8.89 14.86 -4.95
CA LEU A 117 -10.00 13.97 -4.57
C LEU A 117 -9.52 12.83 -3.67
N VAL A 118 -10.26 12.58 -2.59
CA VAL A 118 -10.14 11.37 -1.77
C VAL A 118 -11.36 10.50 -2.04
N ASN A 119 -11.13 9.31 -2.60
CA ASN A 119 -12.19 8.38 -2.94
C ASN A 119 -12.13 7.14 -2.05
N LEU A 120 -13.26 6.75 -1.46
CA LEU A 120 -13.42 5.50 -0.72
C LEU A 120 -14.53 4.67 -1.37
N LYS A 121 -14.18 3.48 -1.84
CA LYS A 121 -15.11 2.61 -2.60
C LYS A 121 -14.98 1.16 -2.14
N SER A 122 -16.11 0.48 -2.06
CA SER A 122 -16.18 -0.98 -1.92
C SER A 122 -16.98 -1.55 -3.08
N LEU A 123 -16.46 -2.59 -3.75
CA LEU A 123 -17.08 -3.20 -4.94
C LEU A 123 -18.01 -4.37 -4.62
N GLY A 124 -17.71 -5.11 -3.54
CA GLY A 124 -18.43 -6.34 -3.18
C GLY A 124 -18.95 -6.34 -1.74
N GLY A 125 -18.91 -5.21 -1.04
CA GLY A 125 -19.32 -5.13 0.36
C GLY A 125 -19.68 -3.70 0.79
N ALA A 126 -19.95 -3.54 2.07
CA ALA A 126 -20.29 -2.24 2.65
C ALA A 126 -19.04 -1.39 2.91
N VAL A 127 -19.23 -0.07 2.89
CA VAL A 127 -18.34 0.88 3.57
C VAL A 127 -19.01 1.23 4.89
N THR A 128 -18.40 0.83 6.01
CA THR A 128 -18.91 1.12 7.36
C THR A 128 -17.99 2.12 8.03
N VAL A 129 -18.58 3.16 8.61
CA VAL A 129 -17.88 4.15 9.45
C VAL A 129 -18.54 4.11 10.81
N ASP A 130 -17.81 3.59 11.79
CA ASP A 130 -18.26 3.51 13.18
C ASP A 130 -17.41 4.45 14.04
N ALA A 131 -18.06 5.26 14.86
CA ALA A 131 -17.44 6.21 15.75
C ALA A 131 -18.14 6.14 17.11
N MET A 132 -17.37 5.84 18.15
CA MET A 132 -17.88 5.85 19.53
C MET A 132 -18.17 7.27 20.05
N GLY A 133 -17.51 8.27 19.46
CA GLY A 133 -17.73 9.68 19.74
C GLY A 133 -18.59 10.34 18.66
N ALA A 134 -18.34 11.61 18.40
CA ALA A 134 -19.01 12.32 17.31
C ALA A 134 -18.46 11.90 15.95
N LEU A 135 -19.36 11.64 15.01
CA LEU A 135 -19.06 11.60 13.58
C LEU A 135 -19.53 12.91 12.95
N SER A 136 -18.60 13.66 12.36
CA SER A 136 -18.90 14.95 11.70
C SER A 136 -18.49 14.91 10.24
N LEU A 137 -19.43 15.27 9.34
CA LEU A 137 -19.18 15.43 7.92
C LEU A 137 -19.47 16.87 7.53
N LYS A 138 -18.47 17.59 7.04
CA LYS A 138 -18.58 18.99 6.64
C LYS A 138 -18.09 19.15 5.21
N ALA A 139 -18.92 19.77 4.37
CA ALA A 139 -18.55 20.21 3.03
C ALA A 139 -18.77 21.72 2.92
N ILE A 140 -17.87 22.42 2.22
CA ILE A 140 -18.03 23.85 1.92
C ILE A 140 -18.96 24.03 0.71
N GLY A 141 -18.85 23.12 -0.26
CA GLY A 141 -19.77 23.04 -1.41
C GLY A 141 -20.96 22.13 -1.11
N ALA A 142 -21.38 21.37 -2.11
CA ALA A 142 -22.44 20.38 -1.94
C ALA A 142 -21.93 19.11 -1.23
N ALA A 143 -22.75 18.57 -0.34
CA ALA A 143 -22.66 17.19 0.12
C ALA A 143 -23.87 16.43 -0.44
N THR A 144 -23.63 15.38 -1.22
CA THR A 144 -24.68 14.54 -1.80
C THR A 144 -24.64 13.15 -1.20
N LEU A 145 -25.81 12.60 -0.90
CA LEU A 145 -25.98 11.24 -0.44
C LEU A 145 -27.05 10.57 -1.30
N THR A 146 -26.62 9.61 -2.12
CA THR A 146 -27.49 8.87 -3.03
C THR A 146 -27.41 7.39 -2.70
N ALA A 147 -28.56 6.72 -2.60
CA ALA A 147 -28.65 5.28 -2.41
C ALA A 147 -29.61 4.68 -3.43
N GLY A 148 -29.24 3.54 -4.02
CA GLY A 148 -30.13 2.79 -4.93
C GLY A 148 -31.26 2.06 -4.22
N GLY A 149 -31.16 1.88 -2.90
CA GLY A 149 -32.19 1.26 -2.06
C GLY A 149 -32.91 2.28 -1.17
N SER A 150 -32.39 2.48 0.05
CA SER A 150 -32.92 3.50 0.97
C SER A 150 -31.80 4.19 1.71
N VAL A 151 -32.08 5.41 2.18
CA VAL A 151 -31.29 6.09 3.22
C VAL A 151 -32.12 6.07 4.49
N GLN A 152 -31.58 5.51 5.56
CA GLN A 152 -32.22 5.44 6.86
C GLN A 152 -31.40 6.22 7.88
N VAL A 153 -32.08 7.05 8.68
CA VAL A 153 -31.48 7.82 9.78
C VAL A 153 -32.22 7.44 11.05
N ASN A 154 -31.52 6.78 11.98
CA ASN A 154 -32.05 6.45 13.29
C ASN A 154 -31.34 7.31 14.35
N SER A 155 -32.12 8.09 15.10
CA SER A 155 -31.61 8.98 16.14
C SER A 155 -32.51 8.90 17.36
N ILE A 156 -31.91 8.79 18.55
CA ILE A 156 -32.63 8.75 19.83
C ILE A 156 -33.06 10.14 20.31
N ALA A 157 -32.41 11.19 19.80
CA ALA A 157 -32.64 12.56 20.24
C ALA A 157 -33.42 13.33 19.17
N ASN A 158 -32.72 13.87 18.18
CA ASN A 158 -33.33 14.61 17.09
C ASN A 158 -32.61 14.35 15.76
N VAL A 159 -33.34 14.61 14.68
CA VAL A 159 -32.79 14.78 13.34
C VAL A 159 -33.14 16.21 12.92
N GLY A 160 -32.13 17.05 12.82
CA GLY A 160 -32.30 18.45 12.41
C GLY A 160 -31.97 18.64 10.94
N ILE A 161 -32.91 19.17 10.16
CA ILE A 161 -32.69 19.57 8.77
C ILE A 161 -33.01 21.06 8.66
N ARG A 162 -32.02 21.87 8.27
CA ARG A 162 -32.18 23.31 8.05
C ARG A 162 -31.76 23.62 6.62
N ALA A 163 -32.69 24.14 5.84
CA ALA A 163 -32.47 24.53 4.46
C ALA A 163 -33.41 25.69 4.11
N ILE A 164 -33.05 26.47 3.09
CA ILE A 164 -33.95 27.47 2.50
C ILE A 164 -35.12 26.75 1.83
N THR A 165 -34.84 25.65 1.13
CA THR A 165 -35.84 24.82 0.45
C THR A 165 -35.59 23.35 0.78
N LEU A 166 -36.64 22.64 1.18
CA LEU A 166 -36.63 21.19 1.34
C LEU A 166 -37.59 20.58 0.31
N ALA A 167 -37.04 20.06 -0.78
CA ALA A 167 -37.82 19.36 -1.78
C ALA A 167 -38.08 17.91 -1.32
N LEU A 168 -39.35 17.56 -1.18
CA LEU A 168 -39.79 16.21 -0.83
C LEU A 168 -40.62 15.66 -2.00
N GLN A 169 -40.41 14.40 -2.34
CA GLN A 169 -41.15 13.72 -3.40
C GLN A 169 -41.69 12.40 -2.86
N GLY A 170 -42.89 12.03 -3.32
CA GLY A 170 -43.59 10.82 -2.88
C GLY A 170 -44.39 11.01 -1.58
N VAL A 171 -44.77 9.89 -0.97
CA VAL A 171 -45.58 9.89 0.26
C VAL A 171 -44.69 10.17 1.46
N VAL A 172 -44.94 11.29 2.14
CA VAL A 172 -44.32 11.60 3.43
C VAL A 172 -45.26 11.20 4.54
N LEU A 173 -44.77 10.39 5.49
CA LEU A 173 -45.55 9.92 6.63
C LEU A 173 -44.96 10.48 7.92
N VAL A 174 -45.83 10.93 8.84
CA VAL A 174 -45.48 11.26 10.22
C VAL A 174 -46.32 10.35 11.13
N ASN A 175 -45.66 9.53 11.96
CA ASN A 175 -46.32 8.51 12.78
C ASN A 175 -47.29 7.62 11.97
N ASN A 176 -46.81 7.13 10.82
CA ASN A 176 -47.59 6.31 9.87
C ASN A 176 -48.82 6.99 9.26
N LYS A 177 -49.01 8.30 9.46
CA LYS A 177 -50.10 9.07 8.84
C LYS A 177 -49.54 9.94 7.72
N PRO A 178 -50.18 9.97 6.53
CA PRO A 178 -49.80 10.87 5.46
C PRO A 178 -49.73 12.31 5.93
N TYR A 179 -48.58 12.95 5.70
CA TYR A 179 -48.41 14.37 5.93
C TYR A 179 -48.79 15.12 4.65
N PRO A 180 -49.75 16.06 4.71
CA PRO A 180 -50.12 16.84 3.55
C PRO A 180 -48.97 17.78 3.20
N LEU A 181 -48.27 17.48 2.10
CA LEU A 181 -47.35 18.43 1.49
C LEU A 181 -48.19 19.46 0.71
N PRO A 182 -48.08 20.75 1.01
CA PRO A 182 -48.72 21.81 0.22
C PRO A 182 -48.12 21.93 -1.18
#